data_AF-A0A2Z2NSX3-F1
#
_entry.id   AF-A0A2Z2NSX3-F1
#
_cell.length_a   1.000
_cell.length_b   1.000
_cell.length_c   1.000
_cell.angle_alpha   90.00
_cell.angle_beta   90.00
_cell.angle_gamma   90.00
#
_symmetry.space_group_name_H-M   'P 1'
#
loop_
_entity.id
_entity.type
_entity.pdbx_description
1 polymer ?
#
loop_
_entity_poly.entity_id
_entity_poly.type
_entity_poly.pdbx_seq_one_letter_code
_entity_poly.pdbx_strand_id
1 'polypeptide(L)'
;MFLIVLITIGDLRLPIAMTRAKALARIATSAPFGLGRATVIDPSVRDVGEIKASKVRFDRRAWNRELKPVLEAMRVELGLPDGRLSARLDKLLVYGPGQFFKPHKDTERSDEMIGTLVVVLPSRHKGGSLVINHQGETRRFVVRNPADPLLRLFAFYATCEHEVRPVSEGHRVVLSFELRFKCAGKKGLVEVEPALEKALESWFDPAREPACSYAPDAEKLVFLLDHDYSQRSLSWQRLKGVDHRRAEALHEIELLRSFSLTAVKPAHFKALLPLGQHHGADFCQTLFAHWSGVYRPKALRKSASGSRKNGYGRGFDRESDRHRLDWLSSFAGFCRRVNALNDDAWKAVVEPVFDTLYEIAIKDHAKHHAMVSTRSRRQNVARECTQIQSLLEAAQEINGSKVNQIIVMLIQELEHYASEVPVVVLEHLTKYEAEGKLDKARESLVTTTRKLVKQRAVTAIRAKDDWRIDVPASCKCADCQMLIQFLQSRDRSIDLPLAKERRQHLHGRIERYEIPVSHSTRREGRPFVLELRKLHKLFVEAAQEHARENELLERAVLA
;
A
#
# COMPACT_ATOMS: atom_id res chain seq x y z
N MET A 1 -21.57 35.51 -18.72
CA MET A 1 -22.82 35.31 -19.51
C MET A 1 -23.25 33.87 -19.33
N PHE A 2 -24.18 33.59 -18.40
CA PHE A 2 -24.57 32.22 -18.06
C PHE A 2 -25.87 31.86 -18.78
N LEU A 3 -25.75 31.07 -19.85
CA LEU A 3 -26.87 30.39 -20.48
C LEU A 3 -27.15 29.11 -19.69
N ILE A 4 -28.19 29.13 -18.86
CA ILE A 4 -28.74 27.93 -18.22
C ILE A 4 -29.99 27.54 -19.02
N VAL A 5 -29.88 26.49 -19.84
CA VAL A 5 -31.03 25.83 -20.48
C VAL A 5 -31.22 24.43 -19.88
N LEU A 6 -32.22 24.37 -19.01
CA LEU A 6 -33.24 23.33 -18.79
C LEU A 6 -32.91 21.83 -18.96
N ILE A 7 -33.10 21.08 -17.85
CA ILE A 7 -33.90 19.84 -17.86
C ILE A 7 -34.84 19.86 -16.62
N THR A 8 -36.07 19.39 -16.83
CA THR A 8 -37.31 19.66 -16.07
C THR A 8 -37.56 18.78 -14.83
N ILE A 9 -37.81 19.45 -13.69
CA ILE A 9 -39.15 19.51 -13.09
C ILE A 9 -39.60 20.97 -13.27
N GLY A 10 -40.35 21.22 -14.35
CA GLY A 10 -40.74 22.57 -14.78
C GLY A 10 -39.54 23.44 -15.19
N ASP A 11 -39.77 24.38 -16.11
CA ASP A 11 -38.71 25.26 -16.56
C ASP A 11 -38.32 26.27 -15.47
N LEU A 12 -37.37 25.89 -14.60
CA LEU A 12 -36.88 26.71 -13.49
C LEU A 12 -35.91 27.78 -14.01
N ARG A 13 -36.47 28.89 -14.46
CA ARG A 13 -35.73 30.12 -14.73
C ARG A 13 -35.30 30.77 -13.42
N LEU A 14 -34.06 31.25 -13.36
CA LEU A 14 -33.55 32.03 -12.24
C LEU A 14 -33.71 33.53 -12.55
N PRO A 15 -34.18 34.36 -11.60
CA PRO A 15 -34.63 33.98 -10.27
C PRO A 15 -35.94 33.18 -10.25
N ILE A 16 -36.04 32.23 -9.32
CA ILE A 16 -37.20 31.34 -9.19
C ILE A 16 -38.42 32.17 -8.78
N ALA A 17 -39.41 32.19 -9.67
CA ALA A 17 -40.69 32.82 -9.41
C ALA A 17 -41.42 32.16 -8.22
N MET A 18 -42.13 32.96 -7.43
CA MET A 18 -42.86 32.50 -6.24
C MET A 18 -43.83 31.35 -6.55
N THR A 19 -44.51 31.40 -7.69
CA THR A 19 -45.44 30.34 -8.15
C THR A 19 -44.72 29.01 -8.36
N ARG A 20 -43.51 29.04 -8.92
CA ARG A 20 -42.66 27.85 -9.11
C ARG A 20 -42.09 27.34 -7.79
N ALA A 21 -41.65 28.22 -6.90
CA ALA A 21 -41.17 27.80 -5.57
C ALA A 21 -42.27 27.11 -4.74
N LYS A 22 -43.50 27.63 -4.79
CA LYS A 22 -44.68 26.97 -4.18
C LYS A 22 -44.97 25.62 -4.83
N ALA A 23 -44.84 25.49 -6.14
CA ALA A 23 -45.01 24.20 -6.83
C ALA A 23 -43.94 23.18 -6.40
N LEU A 24 -42.68 23.61 -6.24
CA LEU A 24 -41.62 22.77 -5.69
C LEU A 24 -41.92 22.33 -4.25
N ALA A 25 -42.41 23.25 -3.41
CA ALA A 25 -42.80 22.91 -2.03
C ALA A 25 -43.89 21.83 -1.99
N ARG A 26 -44.88 21.86 -2.90
CA ARG A 26 -45.99 20.88 -2.96
C ARG A 26 -45.55 19.46 -3.32
N ILE A 27 -44.50 19.32 -4.12
CA ILE A 27 -44.00 18.00 -4.54
C ILE A 27 -42.86 17.49 -3.65
N ALA A 28 -42.37 18.32 -2.74
CA ALA A 28 -41.34 17.97 -1.78
C ALA A 28 -41.94 17.09 -0.67
N THR A 29 -41.15 16.14 -0.19
CA THR A 29 -41.50 15.31 0.97
C THR A 29 -40.81 15.84 2.22
N SER A 30 -41.38 15.66 3.40
CA SER A 30 -40.71 16.05 4.66
C SER A 30 -39.34 15.42 4.77
N ALA A 31 -38.32 16.26 5.03
CA ALA A 31 -36.94 15.80 5.09
C ALA A 31 -36.64 15.12 6.43
N PRO A 32 -36.11 13.89 6.44
CA PRO A 32 -35.69 13.24 7.69
C PRO A 32 -34.35 13.81 8.20
N PHE A 33 -34.01 13.53 9.45
CA PHE A 33 -32.69 13.80 10.04
C PHE A 33 -32.14 12.56 10.76
N GLY A 34 -30.83 12.56 11.03
CA GLY A 34 -30.17 11.47 11.74
C GLY A 34 -30.23 11.66 13.26
N LEU A 35 -30.62 10.62 13.98
CA LEU A 35 -30.55 10.53 15.45
C LEU A 35 -29.76 9.27 15.81
N GLY A 36 -28.46 9.42 16.05
CA GLY A 36 -27.56 8.27 16.22
C GLY A 36 -27.53 7.39 14.96
N ARG A 37 -28.02 6.14 15.07
CA ARG A 37 -28.13 5.20 13.93
C ARG A 37 -29.48 5.24 13.22
N ALA A 38 -30.48 5.97 13.74
CA ALA A 38 -31.82 6.04 13.19
C ALA A 38 -31.98 7.25 12.25
N THR A 39 -32.87 7.12 11.26
CA THR A 39 -33.32 8.22 10.40
C THR A 39 -34.78 8.51 10.75
N VAL A 40 -35.06 9.69 11.31
CA VAL A 40 -36.36 10.05 11.90
C VAL A 40 -36.92 11.31 11.25
N ILE A 41 -38.24 11.43 11.17
CA ILE A 41 -38.94 12.65 10.79
C ILE A 41 -39.51 13.28 12.07
N ASP A 42 -38.96 14.41 12.49
CA ASP A 42 -39.47 15.22 13.60
C ASP A 42 -39.49 16.70 13.17
N PRO A 43 -40.68 17.25 12.85
CA PRO A 43 -40.85 18.64 12.45
C PRO A 43 -40.39 19.66 13.52
N SER A 44 -40.29 19.25 14.79
CA SER A 44 -39.77 20.13 15.85
C SER A 44 -38.24 20.31 15.78
N VAL A 45 -37.54 19.42 15.08
CA VAL A 45 -36.09 19.45 14.86
C VAL A 45 -35.75 19.94 13.45
N ARG A 46 -36.44 19.40 12.45
CA ARG A 46 -36.23 19.69 11.04
C ARG A 46 -37.57 19.81 10.33
N ASP A 47 -37.92 21.03 9.94
CA ASP A 47 -39.08 21.29 9.11
C ASP A 47 -38.60 21.89 7.77
N VAL A 48 -38.53 21.04 6.75
CA VAL A 48 -38.14 21.44 5.39
C VAL A 48 -38.65 20.39 4.39
N GLY A 49 -39.08 20.85 3.22
CA GLY A 49 -39.36 19.96 2.09
C GLY A 49 -38.08 19.55 1.35
N GLU A 50 -37.88 18.27 1.10
CA GLU A 50 -36.81 17.75 0.23
C GLU A 50 -37.33 17.13 -1.08
N ILE A 51 -36.56 17.32 -2.14
CA ILE A 51 -36.69 16.62 -3.41
C ILE A 51 -35.39 15.88 -3.66
N LYS A 52 -35.46 14.55 -3.81
CA LYS A 52 -34.30 13.67 -4.02
C LYS A 52 -33.53 14.06 -5.28
N ALA A 53 -32.19 13.95 -5.26
CA ALA A 53 -31.33 14.24 -6.41
C ALA A 53 -31.73 13.53 -7.71
N SER A 54 -32.29 12.31 -7.65
CA SER A 54 -32.76 11.58 -8.85
C SER A 54 -33.87 12.29 -9.63
N LYS A 55 -34.59 13.21 -8.97
CA LYS A 55 -35.65 14.04 -9.55
C LYS A 55 -35.15 15.40 -10.04
N VAL A 56 -33.88 15.73 -9.82
CA VAL A 56 -33.27 17.00 -10.22
C VAL A 56 -32.32 16.74 -11.39
N ARG A 57 -32.50 17.49 -12.48
CA ARG A 57 -31.65 17.41 -13.66
C ARG A 57 -31.17 18.81 -14.03
N PHE A 58 -29.92 18.89 -14.46
CA PHE A 58 -29.32 20.08 -15.02
C PHE A 58 -28.32 19.65 -16.10
N ASP A 59 -27.95 20.56 -17.01
CA ASP A 59 -26.86 20.31 -17.94
C ASP A 59 -25.56 20.10 -17.15
N ARG A 60 -25.16 18.83 -17.00
CA ARG A 60 -23.97 18.44 -16.24
C ARG A 60 -22.70 19.03 -16.84
N ARG A 61 -22.64 19.21 -18.16
CA ARG A 61 -21.43 19.69 -18.83
C ARG A 61 -21.24 21.16 -18.57
N ALA A 62 -22.30 21.95 -18.73
CA ALA A 62 -22.29 23.38 -18.37
C ALA A 62 -22.04 23.56 -16.87
N TRP A 63 -22.79 22.87 -16.02
CA TRP A 63 -22.65 22.96 -14.56
C TRP A 63 -21.23 22.63 -14.08
N ASN A 64 -20.66 21.52 -14.53
CA ASN A 64 -19.31 21.11 -14.12
C ASN A 64 -18.24 22.07 -14.62
N ARG A 65 -18.41 22.68 -15.80
CA ARG A 65 -17.47 23.66 -16.33
C ARG A 65 -17.39 24.89 -15.42
N GLU A 66 -18.53 25.41 -14.97
CA GLU A 66 -18.58 26.59 -14.11
C GLU A 66 -18.21 26.28 -12.65
N LEU A 67 -18.59 25.10 -12.14
CA LEU A 67 -18.35 24.74 -10.74
C LEU A 67 -16.90 24.33 -10.47
N LYS A 68 -16.18 23.80 -11.46
CA LYS A 68 -14.82 23.27 -11.28
C LYS A 68 -13.81 24.32 -10.76
N PRO A 69 -13.71 25.54 -11.32
CA PRO A 69 -12.82 26.56 -10.77
C PRO A 69 -13.19 26.97 -9.34
N VAL A 70 -14.49 27.02 -9.03
CA VAL A 70 -14.98 27.36 -7.68
C VAL A 70 -14.63 26.28 -6.67
N LEU A 71 -14.74 25.00 -7.04
CA LEU A 71 -14.33 23.88 -6.18
C LEU A 71 -12.82 23.88 -5.93
N GLU A 72 -12.02 24.33 -6.90
CA GLU A 72 -10.58 24.48 -6.69
C GLU A 72 -10.27 25.61 -5.69
N ALA A 73 -10.92 26.76 -5.82
CA ALA A 73 -10.80 27.84 -4.83
C ALA A 73 -11.26 27.37 -3.43
N MET A 74 -12.40 26.67 -3.36
CA MET A 74 -12.90 26.11 -2.10
C MET A 74 -11.94 25.07 -1.49
N ARG A 75 -11.25 24.26 -2.30
CA ARG A 75 -10.25 23.33 -1.81
C ARG A 75 -9.15 24.07 -1.06
N VAL A 76 -8.63 25.13 -1.66
CA VAL A 76 -7.57 25.98 -1.08
C VAL A 76 -8.06 26.66 0.19
N GLU A 77 -9.23 27.31 0.16
CA GLU A 77 -9.80 28.03 1.30
C GLU A 77 -10.18 27.11 2.48
N LEU A 78 -10.59 25.87 2.20
CA LEU A 78 -10.80 24.86 3.24
C LEU A 78 -9.46 24.34 3.82
N GLY A 79 -8.32 24.65 3.20
CA GLY A 79 -7.00 24.16 3.62
C GLY A 79 -6.81 22.67 3.32
N LEU A 80 -7.37 22.18 2.22
CA LEU A 80 -7.20 20.78 1.79
C LEU A 80 -5.91 20.62 0.99
N PRO A 81 -5.22 19.45 1.10
CA PRO A 81 -4.04 19.15 0.30
C PRO A 81 -4.30 19.20 -1.20
N ASP A 82 -3.22 19.11 -1.96
CA ASP A 82 -3.30 18.88 -3.40
C ASP A 82 -4.12 17.62 -3.72
N GLY A 83 -5.07 17.79 -4.62
CA GLY A 83 -6.04 16.76 -4.89
C GLY A 83 -7.23 17.30 -5.66
N ARG A 84 -8.29 16.48 -5.70
CA ARG A 84 -9.51 16.78 -6.41
C ARG A 84 -10.66 16.92 -5.43
N LEU A 85 -11.17 18.14 -5.28
CA LEU A 85 -12.47 18.39 -4.67
C LEU A 85 -13.58 18.25 -5.73
N SER A 86 -14.64 17.51 -5.39
CA SER A 86 -15.79 17.27 -6.25
C SER A 86 -17.09 17.40 -5.46
N ALA A 87 -18.17 17.78 -6.13
CA ALA A 87 -19.48 17.93 -5.52
C ALA A 87 -20.46 16.94 -6.12
N ARG A 88 -21.16 16.17 -5.27
CA ARG A 88 -22.24 15.27 -5.69
C ARG A 88 -23.57 15.77 -5.15
N LEU A 89 -24.54 16.01 -6.03
CA LEU A 89 -25.87 16.45 -5.60
C LEU A 89 -26.49 15.40 -4.69
N ASP A 90 -26.95 15.83 -3.51
CA ASP A 90 -27.67 15.02 -2.55
C ASP A 90 -29.19 15.23 -2.67
N LYS A 91 -29.61 16.49 -2.58
CA LYS A 91 -31.03 16.87 -2.58
C LYS A 91 -31.25 18.34 -2.92
N LEU A 92 -32.46 18.66 -3.33
CA LEU A 92 -32.98 20.03 -3.34
C LEU A 92 -33.86 20.23 -2.11
N LEU A 93 -33.68 21.35 -1.43
CA LEU A 93 -34.44 21.75 -0.25
C LEU A 93 -35.28 22.99 -0.54
N VAL A 94 -36.52 22.98 -0.05
CA VAL A 94 -37.45 24.11 -0.13
C VAL A 94 -37.92 24.44 1.27
N TYR A 95 -37.61 25.65 1.73
CA TYR A 95 -38.09 26.21 2.98
C TYR A 95 -39.15 27.27 2.69
N GLY A 96 -40.37 27.08 3.16
CA GLY A 96 -41.44 28.09 3.21
C GLY A 96 -41.50 28.82 4.55
N PRO A 97 -42.51 29.69 4.77
CA PRO A 97 -42.65 30.43 6.03
C PRO A 97 -42.73 29.50 7.24
N GLY A 98 -42.03 29.86 8.31
CA GLY A 98 -41.91 29.08 9.55
C GLY A 98 -40.86 27.96 9.50
N GLN A 99 -40.53 27.42 8.33
CA GLN A 99 -39.65 26.26 8.17
C GLN A 99 -38.19 26.55 8.53
N PHE A 100 -37.51 25.58 9.15
CA PHE A 100 -36.18 25.72 9.74
C PHE A 100 -35.44 24.37 9.83
N PHE A 101 -34.17 24.42 10.26
CA PHE A 101 -33.44 23.24 10.71
C PHE A 101 -32.57 23.62 11.91
N LYS A 102 -32.80 23.00 13.07
CA LYS A 102 -32.05 23.22 14.31
C LYS A 102 -30.56 22.86 14.18
N PRO A 103 -29.70 23.29 15.13
CA PRO A 103 -28.27 22.96 15.15
C PRO A 103 -28.02 21.46 15.02
N HIS A 104 -27.16 21.09 14.07
CA HIS A 104 -26.75 19.71 13.83
C HIS A 104 -25.40 19.64 13.09
N LYS A 105 -24.77 18.45 13.13
CA LYS A 105 -23.61 18.11 12.28
C LYS A 105 -24.04 17.16 11.18
N ASP A 106 -23.40 17.23 10.03
CA ASP A 106 -23.68 16.31 8.93
C ASP A 106 -23.03 14.94 9.17
N THR A 107 -23.72 13.88 8.76
CA THR A 107 -23.17 12.52 8.82
C THR A 107 -22.31 12.24 7.60
N GLU A 108 -21.05 11.82 7.82
CA GLU A 108 -20.15 11.37 6.76
C GLU A 108 -20.60 10.01 6.18
N ARG A 109 -21.15 10.03 4.96
CA ARG A 109 -21.79 8.86 4.33
C ARG A 109 -20.85 7.97 3.53
N SER A 110 -19.64 8.45 3.23
CA SER A 110 -18.60 7.71 2.49
C SER A 110 -17.21 8.21 2.88
N ASP A 111 -16.19 7.38 2.69
CA ASP A 111 -14.79 7.71 3.03
C ASP A 111 -14.25 8.93 2.28
N GLU A 112 -14.83 9.27 1.13
CA GLU A 112 -14.45 10.44 0.34
C GLU A 112 -15.17 11.72 0.78
N MET A 113 -16.27 11.63 1.53
CA MET A 113 -17.08 12.80 1.91
C MET A 113 -16.41 13.54 3.05
N ILE A 114 -16.11 14.82 2.84
CA ILE A 114 -15.45 15.69 3.83
C ILE A 114 -16.35 16.80 4.36
N GLY A 115 -17.43 17.12 3.63
CA GLY A 115 -18.27 18.26 3.96
C GLY A 115 -19.46 18.42 3.04
N THR A 116 -20.06 19.60 3.13
CA THR A 116 -21.30 19.95 2.44
C THR A 116 -21.11 21.25 1.68
N LEU A 117 -21.61 21.27 0.44
CA LEU A 117 -21.75 22.48 -0.37
C LEU A 117 -23.24 22.82 -0.49
N VAL A 118 -23.59 23.99 0.02
CA VAL A 118 -24.93 24.58 -0.03
C VAL A 118 -24.96 25.62 -1.14
N VAL A 119 -25.76 25.40 -2.17
CA VAL A 119 -25.98 26.36 -3.26
C VAL A 119 -27.38 26.95 -3.12
N VAL A 120 -27.46 28.20 -2.69
CA VAL A 120 -28.73 28.92 -2.59
C VAL A 120 -29.11 29.44 -3.97
N LEU A 121 -30.27 28.98 -4.46
CA LEU A 121 -30.82 29.42 -5.73
C LEU A 121 -31.55 30.77 -5.55
N PRO A 122 -31.38 31.72 -6.47
CA PRO A 122 -32.11 32.98 -6.50
C PRO A 122 -33.62 32.73 -6.38
N SER A 123 -34.24 33.18 -5.28
CA SER A 123 -35.65 32.94 -4.95
C SER A 123 -36.08 33.99 -3.94
N ARG A 124 -37.25 34.64 -4.08
CA ARG A 124 -37.69 35.68 -3.13
C ARG A 124 -38.01 35.07 -1.76
N HIS A 125 -37.26 35.47 -0.71
CA HIS A 125 -37.52 35.07 0.69
C HIS A 125 -36.94 36.08 1.69
N LYS A 126 -37.44 36.07 2.94
CA LYS A 126 -36.81 36.71 4.12
C LYS A 126 -36.59 35.67 5.22
N GLY A 127 -35.57 35.86 6.05
CA GLY A 127 -35.14 34.84 7.01
C GLY A 127 -34.37 33.70 6.34
N GLY A 128 -34.30 32.51 6.94
CA GLY A 128 -33.60 31.37 6.34
C GLY A 128 -32.07 31.44 6.41
N SER A 129 -31.51 32.26 7.32
CA SER A 129 -30.05 32.45 7.42
C SER A 129 -29.36 31.17 7.85
N LEU A 130 -28.27 30.83 7.16
CA LEU A 130 -27.39 29.71 7.53
C LEU A 130 -26.44 30.20 8.63
N VAL A 131 -26.40 29.49 9.76
CA VAL A 131 -25.44 29.75 10.84
C VAL A 131 -24.52 28.54 10.93
N ILE A 132 -23.21 28.78 10.97
CA ILE A 132 -22.19 27.73 11.05
C ILE A 132 -21.30 28.03 12.24
N ASN A 133 -21.09 27.03 13.09
CA ASN A 133 -20.17 27.03 14.20
C ASN A 133 -19.00 26.08 13.91
N HIS A 134 -17.78 26.59 14.01
CA HIS A 134 -16.54 25.84 13.82
C HIS A 134 -15.46 26.35 14.79
N GLN A 135 -14.89 25.46 15.61
CA GLN A 135 -13.83 25.78 16.57
C GLN A 135 -14.18 26.95 17.51
N GLY A 136 -15.44 27.04 17.94
CA GLY A 136 -15.92 28.11 18.81
C GLY A 136 -16.27 29.42 18.10
N GLU A 137 -15.93 29.56 16.81
CA GLU A 137 -16.38 30.70 16.00
C GLU A 137 -17.75 30.43 15.36
N THR A 138 -18.70 31.33 15.59
CA THR A 138 -20.02 31.29 14.95
C THR A 138 -20.14 32.37 13.88
N ARG A 139 -20.43 31.97 12.64
CA ARG A 139 -20.71 32.89 11.52
C ARG A 139 -22.14 32.73 11.01
N ARG A 140 -22.79 33.87 10.77
CA ARG A 140 -24.16 33.94 10.25
C ARG A 140 -24.17 34.50 8.83
N PHE A 141 -24.69 33.72 7.89
CA PHE A 141 -24.79 34.07 6.48
C PHE A 141 -26.21 34.48 6.13
N VAL A 142 -26.40 35.76 5.80
CA VAL A 142 -27.69 36.36 5.42
C VAL A 142 -27.67 36.72 3.94
N VAL A 143 -28.67 36.25 3.20
CA VAL A 143 -28.86 36.60 1.79
C VAL A 143 -29.64 37.92 1.69
N ARG A 144 -28.94 39.04 1.47
CA ARG A 144 -29.56 40.38 1.46
C ARG A 144 -30.40 40.67 0.23
N ASN A 145 -29.96 40.26 -0.97
CA ASN A 145 -30.71 40.38 -2.22
C ASN A 145 -31.03 38.99 -2.80
N PRO A 146 -32.07 38.33 -2.29
CA PRO A 146 -32.38 36.93 -2.61
C PRO A 146 -32.92 36.75 -4.05
N ALA A 147 -33.29 37.85 -4.72
CA ALA A 147 -33.70 37.86 -6.12
C ALA A 147 -32.55 38.18 -7.10
N ASP A 148 -31.34 38.46 -6.61
CA ASP A 148 -30.13 38.59 -7.44
C ASP A 148 -29.91 37.30 -8.26
N PRO A 149 -29.69 37.36 -9.58
CA PRO A 149 -29.48 36.17 -10.42
C PRO A 149 -28.23 35.35 -10.04
N LEU A 150 -27.34 35.88 -9.20
CA LEU A 150 -26.14 35.16 -8.75
C LEU A 150 -26.46 34.04 -7.74
N LEU A 151 -25.84 32.88 -7.95
CA LEU A 151 -25.84 31.77 -7.00
C LEU A 151 -24.97 32.13 -5.79
N ARG A 152 -25.39 31.70 -4.60
CA ARG A 152 -24.60 31.84 -3.38
C ARG A 152 -24.20 30.47 -2.87
N LEU A 153 -22.89 30.26 -2.73
CA LEU A 153 -22.32 28.97 -2.39
C LEU A 153 -21.66 29.05 -1.02
N PHE A 154 -21.96 28.09 -0.16
CA PHE A 154 -21.34 27.92 1.15
C PHE A 154 -20.78 26.52 1.25
N ALA A 155 -19.49 26.40 1.49
CA ALA A 155 -18.80 25.13 1.68
C ALA A 155 -18.26 25.05 3.11
N PHE A 156 -18.51 23.94 3.79
CA PHE A 156 -18.05 23.73 5.17
C PHE A 156 -17.85 22.23 5.44
N TYR A 157 -17.04 21.92 6.45
CA TYR A 157 -16.78 20.54 6.85
C TYR A 157 -18.03 19.88 7.44
N ALA A 158 -18.17 18.56 7.27
CA ALA A 158 -19.32 17.81 7.78
C ALA A 158 -19.43 17.88 9.32
N THR A 159 -18.30 18.16 9.95
CA THR A 159 -18.10 18.24 11.39
C THR A 159 -18.46 19.62 11.95
N CYS A 160 -18.67 20.63 11.11
CA CYS A 160 -19.20 21.92 11.52
C CYS A 160 -20.64 21.74 12.00
N GLU A 161 -20.95 22.25 13.19
CA GLU A 161 -22.33 22.38 13.62
C GLU A 161 -22.97 23.52 12.83
N HIS A 162 -24.16 23.30 12.29
CA HIS A 162 -24.86 24.32 11.52
C HIS A 162 -26.37 24.25 11.70
N GLU A 163 -27.04 25.38 11.46
CA GLU A 163 -28.49 25.50 11.51
C GLU A 163 -29.01 26.42 10.39
N VAL A 164 -30.29 26.29 10.08
CA VAL A 164 -31.02 27.21 9.22
C VAL A 164 -32.11 27.86 10.06
N ARG A 165 -31.98 29.17 10.28
CA ARG A 165 -33.00 29.95 11.02
C ARG A 165 -34.32 29.99 10.24
N PRO A 166 -35.47 30.19 10.91
CA PRO A 166 -36.77 30.21 10.24
C PRO A 166 -36.84 31.20 9.07
N VAL A 167 -37.48 30.78 7.98
CA VAL A 167 -37.90 31.67 6.89
C VAL A 167 -39.17 32.40 7.35
N SER A 168 -39.19 33.72 7.29
CA SER A 168 -40.36 34.52 7.69
C SER A 168 -41.30 34.81 6.54
N GLU A 169 -40.76 35.01 5.33
CA GLU A 169 -41.53 35.31 4.12
C GLU A 169 -40.95 34.57 2.91
N GLY A 170 -41.81 34.21 1.96
CA GLY A 170 -41.40 33.63 0.68
C GLY A 170 -40.88 32.20 0.78
N HIS A 171 -40.04 31.79 -0.17
CA HIS A 171 -39.49 30.42 -0.24
C HIS A 171 -37.99 30.44 -0.54
N ARG A 172 -37.19 29.85 0.34
CA ARG A 172 -35.75 29.66 0.14
C ARG A 172 -35.52 28.31 -0.51
N VAL A 173 -34.98 28.33 -1.73
CA VAL A 173 -34.69 27.12 -2.51
C VAL A 173 -33.19 26.87 -2.59
N VAL A 174 -32.76 25.65 -2.30
CA VAL A 174 -31.33 25.31 -2.13
C VAL A 174 -31.02 23.96 -2.75
N LEU A 175 -29.86 23.85 -3.39
CA LEU A 175 -29.25 22.56 -3.71
C LEU A 175 -28.20 22.23 -2.64
N SER A 176 -28.29 21.04 -2.07
CA SER A 176 -27.30 20.50 -1.14
C SER A 176 -26.47 19.43 -1.85
N PHE A 177 -25.15 19.55 -1.74
CA PHE A 177 -24.17 18.66 -2.33
C PHE A 177 -23.26 18.08 -1.25
N GLU A 178 -22.90 16.81 -1.39
CA GLU A 178 -21.77 16.22 -0.68
C GLU A 178 -20.47 16.71 -1.33
N LEU A 179 -19.57 17.30 -0.54
CA LEU A 179 -18.19 17.58 -0.94
C LEU A 179 -17.34 16.34 -0.74
N ARG A 180 -16.72 15.88 -1.82
CA ARG A 180 -15.89 14.68 -1.87
C ARG A 180 -14.47 15.03 -2.29
N PHE A 181 -13.50 14.63 -1.50
CA PHE A 181 -12.09 14.93 -1.72
C PHE A 181 -11.28 13.66 -2.01
N LYS A 182 -10.40 13.74 -3.01
CA LYS A 182 -9.39 12.73 -3.34
C LYS A 182 -8.03 13.37 -3.36
N CYS A 183 -7.16 13.01 -2.41
CA CYS A 183 -5.78 13.44 -2.40
C CYS A 183 -5.05 12.99 -3.68
N ALA A 184 -4.26 13.87 -4.28
CA ALA A 184 -3.29 13.47 -5.29
C ALA A 184 -2.11 12.85 -4.53
N GLY A 185 -1.76 11.59 -4.81
CA GLY A 185 -0.62 10.94 -4.14
C GLY A 185 0.64 11.81 -4.18
N LYS A 186 1.46 11.76 -3.11
CA LYS A 186 2.55 12.69 -2.79
C LYS A 186 3.29 13.24 -4.02
N LYS A 187 3.43 14.56 -4.08
CA LYS A 187 4.51 15.25 -4.81
C LYS A 187 5.09 16.35 -3.92
N GLY A 188 6.34 16.18 -3.52
CA GLY A 188 7.15 17.20 -2.84
C GLY A 188 7.59 16.77 -1.45
N LEU A 189 8.89 16.93 -1.19
CA LEU A 189 9.44 17.07 0.16
C LEU A 189 8.97 18.44 0.64
N VAL A 190 8.26 18.51 1.76
CA VAL A 190 8.05 19.80 2.43
C VAL A 190 9.37 20.15 3.09
N GLU A 191 9.86 21.37 2.87
CA GLU A 191 11.06 21.85 3.55
C GLU A 191 10.75 21.91 5.04
N VAL A 192 11.44 21.07 5.81
CA VAL A 192 11.28 20.99 7.27
C VAL A 192 11.68 22.32 7.87
N GLU A 193 10.82 22.90 8.70
CA GLU A 193 11.16 24.11 9.45
C GLU A 193 12.25 23.76 10.49
N PRO A 194 13.47 24.32 10.40
CA PRO A 194 14.58 23.93 11.28
C PRO A 194 14.32 24.17 12.77
N ALA A 195 13.44 25.13 13.07
CA ALA A 195 13.02 25.42 14.44
C ALA A 195 12.19 24.27 15.06
N LEU A 196 11.38 23.57 14.25
CA LEU A 196 10.58 22.43 14.70
C LEU A 196 11.48 21.24 15.03
N GLU A 197 12.44 20.93 14.15
CA GLU A 197 13.41 19.85 14.36
C GLU A 197 14.21 20.09 15.64
N LYS A 198 14.79 21.29 15.81
CA LYS A 198 15.53 21.67 17.02
C LYS A 198 14.68 21.63 18.30
N ALA A 199 13.41 22.04 18.22
CA ALA A 199 12.50 21.99 19.37
C ALA A 199 12.20 20.55 19.80
N LEU A 200 12.09 19.62 18.84
CA LEU A 200 11.84 18.21 19.11
C LEU A 200 13.09 17.48 19.60
N GLU A 201 14.26 17.78 19.03
CA GLU A 201 15.54 17.30 19.56
C GLU A 201 15.72 17.72 21.02
N SER A 202 15.45 18.98 21.34
CA SER A 202 15.48 19.48 22.72
C SER A 202 14.39 18.86 23.60
N TRP A 203 13.23 18.52 23.04
CA TRP A 203 12.14 17.89 23.79
C TRP A 203 12.47 16.46 24.20
N PHE A 204 13.03 15.68 23.29
CA PHE A 204 13.38 14.28 23.51
C PHE A 204 14.83 14.09 23.99
N ASP A 205 15.55 15.17 24.31
CA ASP A 205 16.91 15.11 24.87
C ASP A 205 16.88 14.39 26.23
N PRO A 206 17.54 13.22 26.36
CA PRO A 206 17.63 12.50 27.62
C PRO A 206 18.33 13.27 28.75
N ALA A 207 19.11 14.29 28.40
CA ALA A 207 19.80 15.16 29.35
C ALA A 207 18.93 16.36 29.80
N ARG A 208 17.70 16.48 29.30
CA ARG A 208 16.79 17.58 29.67
C ARG A 208 16.38 17.51 31.13
N GLU A 209 16.62 18.59 31.86
CA GLU A 209 16.06 18.75 33.21
C GLU A 209 14.53 18.90 33.16
N PRO A 210 13.77 18.19 34.03
CA PRO A 210 12.32 18.30 34.07
C PRO A 210 11.88 19.75 34.33
N ALA A 211 10.95 20.24 33.52
CA ALA A 211 10.47 21.62 33.63
C ALA A 211 9.71 21.89 34.95
N CYS A 212 9.16 20.85 35.60
CA CYS A 212 8.60 20.96 36.95
C CYS A 212 8.56 19.59 37.66
N SER A 213 8.43 19.62 38.99
CA SER A 213 8.35 18.44 39.87
C SER A 213 7.11 17.56 39.66
N TYR A 214 6.11 18.03 38.92
CA TYR A 214 4.85 17.30 38.63
C TYR A 214 4.81 16.64 37.25
N ALA A 215 5.85 16.82 36.42
CA ALA A 215 5.98 16.19 35.12
C ALA A 215 7.36 15.52 35.00
N PRO A 216 7.63 14.46 35.77
CA PRO A 216 8.82 13.65 35.54
C PRO A 216 8.62 12.93 34.21
N ASP A 217 9.54 13.15 33.28
CA ASP A 217 9.65 12.43 32.02
C ASP A 217 8.41 12.50 31.12
N ALA A 218 8.30 13.57 30.33
CA ALA A 218 7.34 13.62 29.23
C ALA A 218 7.78 12.66 28.10
N GLU A 219 7.70 11.33 28.35
CA GLU A 219 8.02 10.26 27.40
C GLU A 219 7.13 10.29 26.15
N LYS A 220 6.00 11.01 26.21
CA LYS A 220 4.96 11.00 25.18
C LYS A 220 4.61 12.41 24.76
N LEU A 221 4.65 12.64 23.45
CA LEU A 221 4.13 13.84 22.81
C LEU A 221 2.73 13.55 22.29
N VAL A 222 1.72 14.17 22.90
CA VAL A 222 0.31 14.04 22.47
C VAL A 222 -0.04 15.24 21.60
N PHE A 223 -0.33 15.00 20.33
CA PHE A 223 -0.87 16.01 19.43
C PHE A 223 -2.39 15.95 19.41
N LEU A 224 -3.03 17.02 19.89
CA LEU A 224 -4.46 17.19 19.72
C LEU A 224 -4.73 17.69 18.30
N LEU A 225 -5.73 17.08 17.66
CA LEU A 225 -6.22 17.51 16.36
C LEU A 225 -7.32 18.55 16.54
N ASP A 226 -7.28 19.60 15.73
CA ASP A 226 -8.19 20.74 15.84
C ASP A 226 -9.55 20.47 15.19
N HIS A 227 -9.70 19.41 14.38
CA HIS A 227 -10.99 18.98 13.83
C HIS A 227 -11.51 17.72 14.53
N ASP A 228 -12.84 17.67 14.71
CA ASP A 228 -13.56 16.48 15.17
C ASP A 228 -13.61 15.41 14.06
N TYR A 229 -12.62 14.54 13.95
CA TYR A 229 -12.66 13.47 12.97
C TYR A 229 -13.62 12.35 13.38
N SER A 230 -14.37 11.84 12.42
CA SER A 230 -15.01 10.54 12.57
C SER A 230 -13.97 9.43 12.34
N GLN A 231 -14.27 8.22 12.78
CA GLN A 231 -13.43 7.05 12.49
C GLN A 231 -13.22 6.84 10.96
N ARG A 232 -14.13 7.32 10.11
CA ARG A 232 -13.99 7.23 8.64
C ARG A 232 -13.09 8.32 8.07
N SER A 233 -13.16 9.54 8.61
CA SER A 233 -12.38 10.67 8.10
C SER A 233 -10.96 10.75 8.68
N LEU A 234 -10.69 10.12 9.83
CA LEU A 234 -9.34 10.10 10.42
C LEU A 234 -8.37 9.24 9.59
N SER A 235 -7.56 9.88 8.75
CA SER A 235 -6.44 9.26 8.04
C SER A 235 -5.44 10.30 7.56
N TRP A 236 -4.17 9.92 7.40
CA TRP A 236 -3.09 10.83 6.94
C TRP A 236 -3.43 11.64 5.68
N GLN A 237 -4.10 11.00 4.71
CA GLN A 237 -4.45 11.63 3.43
C GLN A 237 -5.71 12.52 3.49
N ARG A 238 -6.38 12.59 4.65
CA ARG A 238 -7.67 13.27 4.83
C ARG A 238 -7.71 14.16 6.06
N LEU A 239 -6.57 14.40 6.70
CA LEU A 239 -6.48 15.45 7.71
C LEU A 239 -6.85 16.79 7.05
N LYS A 240 -7.54 17.64 7.81
CA LYS A 240 -8.20 18.86 7.37
C LYS A 240 -7.40 20.06 7.88
N GLY A 241 -7.17 21.06 7.03
CA GLY A 241 -6.59 22.33 7.42
C GLY A 241 -5.25 22.22 8.16
N VAL A 242 -5.19 22.79 9.36
CA VAL A 242 -3.97 22.83 10.19
C VAL A 242 -3.50 21.44 10.63
N ASP A 243 -4.40 20.49 10.84
CA ASP A 243 -4.03 19.13 11.23
C ASP A 243 -3.21 18.44 10.15
N HIS A 244 -3.56 18.66 8.88
CA HIS A 244 -2.80 18.14 7.75
C HIS A 244 -1.39 18.72 7.72
N ARG A 245 -1.26 20.05 7.84
CA ARG A 245 0.05 20.72 7.84
C ARG A 245 0.93 20.25 9.01
N ARG A 246 0.37 20.13 10.21
CA ARG A 246 1.10 19.62 11.38
C ARG A 246 1.54 18.15 11.18
N ALA A 247 0.62 17.30 10.73
CA ALA A 247 0.92 15.89 10.47
C ALA A 247 1.95 15.69 9.36
N GLU A 248 1.91 16.50 8.31
CA GLU A 248 2.87 16.48 7.22
C GLU A 248 4.26 16.89 7.74
N ALA A 249 4.36 18.01 8.48
CA ALA A 249 5.62 18.43 9.10
C ALA A 249 6.22 17.36 10.02
N LEU A 250 5.40 16.73 10.87
CA LEU A 250 5.82 15.64 11.77
C LEU A 250 6.19 14.34 11.02
N HIS A 251 5.61 14.11 9.84
CA HIS A 251 5.94 12.96 9.01
C HIS A 251 7.26 13.14 8.26
N GLU A 252 7.54 14.34 7.77
CA GLU A 252 8.79 14.65 7.05
C GLU A 252 10.01 14.65 7.98
N ILE A 253 9.86 15.03 9.26
CA ILE A 253 10.93 14.92 10.28
C ILE A 253 11.02 13.54 10.95
N GLU A 254 10.45 12.52 10.33
CA GLU A 254 10.60 11.11 10.71
C GLU A 254 10.01 10.70 12.08
N LEU A 255 9.37 11.63 12.81
CA LEU A 255 8.65 11.33 14.05
C LEU A 255 7.42 10.44 13.82
N LEU A 256 6.84 10.47 12.62
CA LEU A 256 5.68 9.65 12.22
C LEU A 256 6.04 8.67 11.10
N ARG A 257 7.13 7.92 11.27
CA ARG A 257 7.47 6.80 10.38
C ARG A 257 6.58 5.59 10.61
N SER A 258 6.36 4.81 9.55
CA SER A 258 5.98 3.40 9.71
C SER A 258 7.06 2.70 10.52
N PHE A 259 6.70 2.28 11.73
CA PHE A 259 7.62 1.66 12.67
C PHE A 259 8.20 0.37 12.08
N SER A 260 9.49 0.37 11.75
CA SER A 260 10.21 -0.79 11.22
C SER A 260 10.72 -1.65 12.37
N LEU A 261 10.68 -2.98 12.23
CA LEU A 261 11.30 -3.88 13.20
C LEU A 261 12.80 -3.62 13.36
N THR A 262 13.48 -3.16 12.30
CA THR A 262 14.90 -2.77 12.36
C THR A 262 15.17 -1.57 13.27
N ALA A 263 14.16 -0.76 13.57
CA ALA A 263 14.27 0.39 14.47
C ALA A 263 13.99 0.01 15.94
N VAL A 264 13.58 -1.23 16.24
CA VAL A 264 13.23 -1.65 17.59
C VAL A 264 14.47 -1.87 18.43
N LYS A 265 14.75 -0.94 19.35
CA LYS A 265 15.82 -1.01 20.33
C LYS A 265 15.34 -1.66 21.64
N PRO A 266 16.26 -2.23 22.46
CA PRO A 266 15.94 -2.72 23.80
C PRO A 266 15.05 -1.78 24.62
N ALA A 267 15.33 -0.47 24.57
CA ALA A 267 14.60 0.55 25.33
C ALA A 267 13.11 0.61 24.98
N HIS A 268 12.73 0.32 23.73
CA HIS A 268 11.33 0.41 23.28
C HIS A 268 10.45 -0.66 23.93
N PHE A 269 11.01 -1.79 24.37
CA PHE A 269 10.23 -2.86 24.99
C PHE A 269 9.62 -2.46 26.35
N LYS A 270 10.19 -1.46 27.03
CA LYS A 270 9.60 -0.87 28.23
C LYS A 270 8.23 -0.24 27.96
N ALA A 271 8.05 0.34 26.77
CA ALA A 271 6.78 0.94 26.35
C ALA A 271 5.81 -0.07 25.74
N LEU A 272 6.32 -1.14 25.10
CA LEU A 272 5.48 -2.16 24.47
C LEU A 272 4.80 -3.05 25.51
N LEU A 273 5.50 -3.45 26.56
CA LEU A 273 4.96 -4.38 27.56
C LEU A 273 3.62 -3.90 28.17
N PRO A 274 3.50 -2.67 28.72
CA PRO A 274 2.23 -2.21 29.28
C PRO A 274 1.08 -2.17 28.27
N LEU A 275 1.37 -1.93 26.99
CA LEU A 275 0.35 -1.91 25.93
C LEU A 275 -0.23 -3.31 25.70
N GLY A 276 0.61 -4.35 25.72
CA GLY A 276 0.16 -5.74 25.59
C GLY A 276 -0.66 -6.19 26.78
N GLN A 277 -0.18 -5.89 27.99
CA GLN A 277 -0.88 -6.20 29.24
C GLN A 277 -2.25 -5.51 29.32
N HIS A 278 -2.36 -4.28 28.84
CA HIS A 278 -3.61 -3.52 28.94
C HIS A 278 -4.61 -3.84 27.82
N HIS A 279 -4.15 -4.00 26.58
CA HIS A 279 -5.04 -4.12 25.41
C HIS A 279 -5.14 -5.54 24.81
N GLY A 280 -4.28 -6.47 25.23
CA GLY A 280 -4.32 -7.87 24.83
C GLY A 280 -3.79 -8.17 23.41
N ALA A 281 -3.81 -9.45 23.07
CA ALA A 281 -3.17 -10.00 21.85
C ALA A 281 -3.71 -9.39 20.55
N ASP A 282 -5.02 -9.19 20.44
CA ASP A 282 -5.66 -8.62 19.24
C ASP A 282 -5.15 -7.20 18.95
N PHE A 283 -4.93 -6.41 20.00
CA PHE A 283 -4.33 -5.09 19.85
C PHE A 283 -2.89 -5.19 19.37
N CYS A 284 -2.06 -6.03 20.01
CA CYS A 284 -0.66 -6.20 19.61
C CYS A 284 -0.53 -6.71 18.17
N GLN A 285 -1.37 -7.65 17.75
CA GLN A 285 -1.42 -8.14 16.37
C GLN A 285 -1.89 -7.05 15.40
N THR A 286 -2.87 -6.23 15.78
CA THR A 286 -3.35 -5.12 14.95
C THR A 286 -2.29 -4.04 14.81
N LEU A 287 -1.65 -3.66 15.92
CA LEU A 287 -0.53 -2.72 15.96
C LEU A 287 0.60 -3.22 15.05
N PHE A 288 0.96 -4.50 15.14
CA PHE A 288 1.95 -5.11 14.28
C PHE A 288 1.52 -5.16 12.80
N ALA A 289 0.24 -5.48 12.53
CA ALA A 289 -0.30 -5.47 11.17
C ALA A 289 -0.25 -4.06 10.55
N HIS A 290 -0.34 -3.01 11.37
CA HIS A 290 -0.13 -1.63 10.95
C HIS A 290 1.35 -1.32 10.70
N TRP A 291 2.26 -1.75 11.58
CA TRP A 291 3.72 -1.60 11.38
C TRP A 291 4.19 -2.28 10.10
N SER A 292 3.72 -3.50 9.87
CA SER A 292 4.03 -4.28 8.68
C SER A 292 3.32 -3.75 7.44
N GLY A 293 2.31 -2.87 7.54
CA GLY A 293 1.52 -2.41 6.40
C GLY A 293 0.59 -3.49 5.81
N VAL A 294 0.32 -4.57 6.55
CA VAL A 294 -0.56 -5.69 6.16
C VAL A 294 -2.03 -5.38 6.43
N TYR A 295 -2.34 -4.40 7.29
CA TYR A 295 -3.73 -4.08 7.65
C TYR A 295 -4.49 -3.34 6.53
N ARG A 296 -5.49 -4.03 5.95
CA ARG A 296 -6.67 -3.38 5.35
C ARG A 296 -7.90 -3.63 6.25
N PRO A 297 -8.59 -2.58 6.74
CA PRO A 297 -9.74 -2.76 7.62
C PRO A 297 -10.84 -3.63 7.01
N LYS A 298 -11.50 -4.45 7.86
CA LYS A 298 -12.61 -5.36 7.48
C LYS A 298 -13.74 -4.68 6.66
N ALA A 299 -13.91 -3.35 6.78
CA ALA A 299 -14.92 -2.57 6.05
C ALA A 299 -14.73 -2.55 4.52
N LEU A 300 -13.50 -2.75 4.01
CA LEU A 300 -13.18 -2.74 2.58
C LEU A 300 -13.38 -4.11 1.89
N ARG A 301 -13.84 -5.15 2.62
CA ARG A 301 -14.09 -6.49 2.04
C ARG A 301 -15.37 -6.58 1.20
N LYS A 302 -16.32 -5.65 1.34
CA LYS A 302 -17.66 -5.79 0.73
C LYS A 302 -17.81 -5.24 -0.69
N SER A 303 -16.81 -4.59 -1.28
CA SER A 303 -16.92 -4.01 -2.64
C SER A 303 -16.17 -4.78 -3.74
N ALA A 304 -15.51 -5.90 -3.41
CA ALA A 304 -14.81 -6.74 -4.37
C ALA A 304 -15.52 -8.08 -4.60
N SER A 305 -16.84 -8.08 -4.78
CA SER A 305 -17.56 -9.21 -5.39
C SER A 305 -17.43 -9.13 -6.91
N GLY A 306 -16.20 -9.22 -7.40
CA GLY A 306 -15.87 -9.42 -8.81
C GLY A 306 -15.01 -10.67 -8.89
N SER A 307 -15.64 -11.78 -9.27
CA SER A 307 -15.05 -13.08 -9.61
C SER A 307 -13.52 -13.08 -9.78
N ARG A 308 -12.81 -13.69 -8.82
CA ARG A 308 -11.48 -14.26 -9.06
C ARG A 308 -11.45 -15.69 -8.53
N LYS A 309 -11.84 -16.62 -9.40
CA LYS A 309 -11.38 -18.01 -9.34
C LYS A 309 -9.89 -17.99 -9.69
N ASN A 310 -9.04 -18.06 -8.67
CA ASN A 310 -7.69 -18.65 -8.66
C ASN A 310 -7.13 -18.38 -7.25
N GLY A 311 -6.82 -19.44 -6.52
CA GLY A 311 -6.57 -19.45 -5.08
C GLY A 311 -5.26 -18.80 -4.61
N TYR A 312 -5.08 -17.49 -4.86
CA TYR A 312 -3.97 -16.72 -4.33
C TYR A 312 -4.47 -15.67 -3.33
N GLY A 313 -4.25 -15.96 -2.04
CA GLY A 313 -4.59 -15.07 -0.93
C GLY A 313 -3.56 -13.96 -0.71
N ARG A 314 -4.10 -12.79 -0.33
CA ARG A 314 -3.45 -11.59 0.24
C ARG A 314 -2.54 -10.80 -0.72
N GLY A 315 -2.91 -9.52 -0.91
CA GLY A 315 -2.23 -8.60 -1.81
C GLY A 315 -0.94 -8.05 -1.18
N PHE A 316 0.16 -8.28 -1.86
CA PHE A 316 1.50 -7.79 -1.55
C PHE A 316 1.97 -6.95 -2.75
N ASP A 317 2.62 -5.80 -2.52
CA ASP A 317 3.25 -5.00 -3.58
C ASP A 317 4.79 -5.11 -3.50
N ARG A 318 5.45 -4.92 -4.65
CA ARG A 318 6.89 -5.25 -4.81
C ARG A 318 7.83 -4.37 -3.99
N GLU A 319 7.42 -3.16 -3.65
CA GLU A 319 8.27 -2.18 -2.97
C GLU A 319 8.18 -2.38 -1.45
N SER A 320 6.96 -2.56 -0.92
CA SER A 320 6.76 -2.87 0.51
C SER A 320 7.34 -4.24 0.90
N ASP A 321 7.29 -5.23 0.01
CA ASP A 321 7.87 -6.55 0.29
C ASP A 321 9.39 -6.52 0.45
N ARG A 322 10.10 -5.68 -0.32
CA ARG A 322 11.56 -5.54 -0.22
C ARG A 322 11.95 -4.97 1.15
N HIS A 323 11.29 -3.90 1.59
CA HIS A 323 11.55 -3.29 2.89
C HIS A 323 11.23 -4.21 4.08
N ARG A 324 10.26 -5.13 3.93
CA ARG A 324 9.95 -6.12 4.97
C ARG A 324 11.01 -7.20 5.08
N LEU A 325 11.64 -7.59 3.98
CA LEU A 325 12.72 -8.58 4.03
C LEU A 325 13.95 -8.04 4.77
N ASP A 326 14.15 -6.72 4.83
CA ASP A 326 15.19 -6.09 5.66
C ASP A 326 14.97 -6.39 7.16
N TRP A 327 13.72 -6.68 7.57
CA TRP A 327 13.38 -6.99 8.96
C TRP A 327 13.93 -8.32 9.43
N LEU A 328 14.17 -9.26 8.52
CA LEU A 328 14.65 -10.60 8.84
C LEU A 328 15.92 -10.55 9.71
N SER A 329 16.83 -9.64 9.38
CA SER A 329 18.10 -9.43 10.11
C SER A 329 17.90 -9.09 11.60
N SER A 330 16.78 -8.46 11.96
CA SER A 330 16.48 -8.00 13.32
C SER A 330 15.42 -8.87 14.00
N PHE A 331 14.75 -9.75 13.25
CA PHE A 331 13.54 -10.43 13.72
C PHE A 331 13.83 -11.44 14.82
N ALA A 332 14.91 -12.23 14.73
CA ALA A 332 15.31 -13.14 15.80
C ALA A 332 15.57 -12.39 17.13
N GLY A 333 16.23 -11.22 17.05
CA GLY A 333 16.43 -10.36 18.21
C GLY A 333 15.13 -9.80 18.79
N PHE A 334 14.14 -9.51 17.95
CA PHE A 334 12.79 -9.16 18.39
C PHE A 334 12.11 -10.32 19.12
N CYS A 335 12.16 -11.53 18.55
CA CYS A 335 11.57 -12.75 19.15
C CYS A 335 12.15 -13.00 20.55
N ARG A 336 13.48 -12.97 20.71
CA ARG A 336 14.16 -13.10 22.01
C ARG A 336 13.60 -12.16 23.06
N ARG A 337 13.43 -10.89 22.69
CA ARG A 337 12.97 -9.86 23.62
C ARG A 337 11.50 -10.02 23.96
N VAL A 338 10.65 -10.38 22.99
CA VAL A 338 9.25 -10.71 23.25
C VAL A 338 9.13 -11.91 24.20
N ASN A 339 9.93 -12.95 23.99
CA ASN A 339 9.95 -14.10 24.89
C ASN A 339 10.39 -13.70 26.31
N ALA A 340 11.40 -12.83 26.42
CA ALA A 340 11.89 -12.32 27.70
C ALA A 340 10.88 -11.43 28.43
N LEU A 341 9.92 -10.80 27.73
CA LEU A 341 8.84 -10.05 28.36
C LEU A 341 7.87 -10.94 29.16
N ASN A 342 7.84 -12.24 28.85
CA ASN A 342 6.89 -13.21 29.39
C ASN A 342 5.41 -12.76 29.31
N ASP A 343 5.04 -12.07 28.24
CA ASP A 343 3.69 -11.53 28.01
C ASP A 343 3.00 -12.26 26.86
N ASP A 344 1.83 -12.85 27.13
CA ASP A 344 1.12 -13.69 26.16
C ASP A 344 0.58 -12.90 24.96
N ALA A 345 0.24 -11.61 25.16
CA ALA A 345 -0.25 -10.76 24.09
C ALA A 345 0.84 -10.48 23.04
N TRP A 346 2.07 -10.20 23.48
CA TRP A 346 3.21 -10.03 22.58
C TRP A 346 3.72 -11.35 22.00
N LYS A 347 3.74 -12.44 22.77
CA LYS A 347 4.07 -13.77 22.24
C LYS A 347 3.16 -14.18 21.08
N ALA A 348 1.87 -13.84 21.16
CA ALA A 348 0.89 -14.09 20.11
C ALA A 348 1.14 -13.30 18.81
N VAL A 349 2.08 -12.34 18.79
CA VAL A 349 2.46 -11.61 17.57
C VAL A 349 3.48 -12.39 16.75
N VAL A 350 4.42 -13.09 17.40
CA VAL A 350 5.66 -13.58 16.77
C VAL A 350 5.40 -14.56 15.63
N GLU A 351 4.53 -15.54 15.82
CA GLU A 351 4.20 -16.53 14.79
C GLU A 351 3.56 -15.92 13.52
N PRO A 352 2.51 -15.08 13.62
CA PRO A 352 1.97 -14.36 12.45
C PRO A 352 3.00 -13.54 11.68
N VAL A 353 3.95 -12.90 12.37
CA VAL A 353 5.04 -12.16 11.72
C VAL A 353 5.94 -13.11 10.94
N PHE A 354 6.37 -14.18 11.60
CA PHE A 354 7.20 -15.20 10.99
C PHE A 354 6.55 -15.74 9.71
N ASP A 355 5.28 -16.14 9.78
CA ASP A 355 4.57 -16.69 8.63
C ASP A 355 4.50 -15.70 7.46
N THR A 356 4.33 -14.41 7.77
CA THR A 356 4.32 -13.35 6.76
C THR A 356 5.71 -13.18 6.11
N LEU A 357 6.76 -13.08 6.91
CA LEU A 357 8.14 -12.90 6.41
C LEU A 357 8.62 -14.14 5.64
N TYR A 358 8.28 -15.33 6.14
CA TYR A 358 8.52 -16.61 5.48
C TYR A 358 7.85 -16.64 4.10
N GLU A 359 6.55 -16.34 4.00
CA GLU A 359 5.85 -16.31 2.72
C GLU A 359 6.48 -15.34 1.72
N ILE A 360 6.89 -14.14 2.17
CA ILE A 360 7.52 -13.14 1.32
C ILE A 360 8.88 -13.64 0.83
N ALA A 361 9.69 -14.22 1.70
CA ALA A 361 11.01 -14.76 1.36
C ALA A 361 10.90 -15.88 0.31
N ILE A 362 10.04 -16.88 0.55
CA ILE A 362 9.86 -18.00 -0.40
C ILE A 362 9.34 -17.51 -1.76
N LYS A 363 8.43 -16.53 -1.79
CA LYS A 363 7.99 -15.89 -3.04
C LYS A 363 9.11 -15.13 -3.74
N ASP A 364 10.06 -14.55 -3.00
CA ASP A 364 11.23 -13.88 -3.58
C ASP A 364 12.20 -14.88 -4.19
N HIS A 365 12.51 -15.97 -3.47
CA HIS A 365 13.37 -17.06 -3.95
C HIS A 365 12.80 -17.70 -5.23
N ALA A 366 11.50 -17.99 -5.28
CA ALA A 366 10.85 -18.51 -6.48
C ALA A 366 11.02 -17.60 -7.72
N LYS A 367 11.08 -16.26 -7.52
CA LYS A 367 11.38 -15.32 -8.61
C LYS A 367 12.84 -15.40 -9.04
N HIS A 368 13.77 -15.53 -8.10
CA HIS A 368 15.17 -15.73 -8.41
C HIS A 368 15.36 -17.02 -9.21
N HIS A 369 14.76 -18.13 -8.78
CA HIS A 369 14.84 -19.42 -9.45
C HIS A 369 14.29 -19.38 -10.89
N ALA A 370 13.29 -18.55 -11.15
CA ALA A 370 12.72 -18.35 -12.49
C ALA A 370 13.57 -17.46 -13.43
N MET A 371 14.68 -16.87 -12.96
CA MET A 371 15.55 -16.02 -13.79
C MET A 371 16.29 -16.83 -14.85
N VAL A 372 16.33 -16.30 -16.07
CA VAL A 372 17.00 -16.95 -17.22
C VAL A 372 18.52 -16.89 -17.09
N SER A 373 19.08 -15.75 -16.66
CA SER A 373 20.53 -15.58 -16.51
C SER A 373 21.05 -16.43 -15.34
N THR A 374 22.07 -17.24 -15.62
CA THR A 374 22.78 -18.03 -14.61
C THR A 374 23.54 -17.14 -13.66
N ARG A 375 24.12 -16.05 -14.17
CA ARG A 375 24.81 -15.04 -13.37
C ARG A 375 23.86 -14.34 -12.40
N SER A 376 22.68 -13.91 -12.87
CA SER A 376 21.69 -13.27 -12.00
C SER A 376 21.18 -14.23 -10.93
N ARG A 377 20.97 -15.51 -11.24
CA ARG A 377 20.65 -16.53 -10.22
C ARG A 377 21.74 -16.62 -9.17
N ARG A 378 23.01 -16.77 -9.58
CA ARG A 378 24.16 -16.83 -8.66
C ARG A 378 24.31 -15.60 -7.77
N GLN A 379 24.01 -14.40 -8.29
CA GLN A 379 24.05 -13.16 -7.50
C GLN A 379 23.03 -13.14 -6.36
N ASN A 380 21.95 -13.93 -6.46
CA ASN A 380 20.92 -14.01 -5.41
C ASN A 380 21.19 -15.10 -4.36
N VAL A 381 22.13 -16.02 -4.59
CA VAL A 381 22.44 -17.11 -3.65
C VAL A 381 22.84 -16.59 -2.28
N ALA A 382 23.72 -15.57 -2.22
CA ALA A 382 24.12 -14.97 -0.95
C ALA A 382 22.92 -14.38 -0.17
N ARG A 383 21.97 -13.80 -0.90
CA ARG A 383 20.73 -13.22 -0.34
C ARG A 383 19.82 -14.31 0.20
N GLU A 384 19.63 -15.40 -0.55
CA GLU A 384 18.85 -16.57 -0.12
C GLU A 384 19.46 -17.22 1.13
N CYS A 385 20.79 -17.41 1.17
CA CYS A 385 21.49 -17.89 2.36
C CYS A 385 21.20 -17.01 3.58
N THR A 386 21.30 -15.68 3.41
CA THR A 386 21.08 -14.70 4.50
C THR A 386 19.63 -14.74 4.99
N GLN A 387 18.67 -14.81 4.07
CA GLN A 387 17.24 -14.85 4.38
C GLN A 387 16.86 -16.14 5.10
N ILE A 388 17.32 -17.31 4.62
CA ILE A 388 17.04 -18.58 5.28
C ILE A 388 17.72 -18.66 6.65
N GLN A 389 18.96 -18.19 6.78
CA GLN A 389 19.63 -18.15 8.07
C GLN A 389 18.86 -17.27 9.07
N SER A 390 18.43 -16.07 8.66
CA SER A 390 17.65 -15.17 9.52
C SER A 390 16.29 -15.78 9.91
N LEU A 391 15.65 -16.51 8.99
CA LEU A 391 14.42 -17.25 9.26
C LEU A 391 14.67 -18.40 10.25
N LEU A 392 15.77 -19.14 10.13
CA LEU A 392 16.13 -20.21 11.07
C LEU A 392 16.37 -19.66 12.47
N GLU A 393 17.15 -18.58 12.58
CA GLU A 393 17.40 -17.90 13.86
C GLU A 393 16.10 -17.44 14.51
N ALA A 394 15.17 -16.87 13.74
CA ALA A 394 13.86 -16.48 14.28
C ALA A 394 12.98 -17.68 14.63
N ALA A 395 12.98 -18.74 13.81
CA ALA A 395 12.19 -19.95 14.04
C ALA A 395 12.59 -20.65 15.34
N GLN A 396 13.88 -20.64 15.68
CA GLN A 396 14.40 -21.20 16.93
C GLN A 396 13.85 -20.47 18.15
N GLU A 397 13.76 -19.15 18.10
CA GLU A 397 13.17 -18.35 19.16
C GLU A 397 11.66 -18.58 19.29
N ILE A 398 11.01 -19.13 18.26
CA ILE A 398 9.57 -19.37 18.25
C ILE A 398 9.25 -20.79 18.73
N ASN A 399 9.60 -21.80 17.93
CA ASN A 399 9.46 -23.22 18.26
C ASN A 399 10.06 -24.13 17.17
N GLY A 400 10.33 -25.39 17.52
CA GLY A 400 10.86 -26.41 16.60
C GLY A 400 9.95 -26.72 15.40
N SER A 401 8.64 -26.42 15.45
CA SER A 401 7.75 -26.62 14.30
C SER A 401 8.06 -25.64 13.16
N LYS A 402 8.43 -24.38 13.48
CA LYS A 402 8.84 -23.40 12.47
C LYS A 402 10.20 -23.76 11.85
N VAL A 403 11.12 -24.32 12.63
CA VAL A 403 12.40 -24.85 12.10
C VAL A 403 12.13 -25.99 11.13
N ASN A 404 11.28 -26.95 11.53
CA ASN A 404 10.89 -28.07 10.69
C ASN A 404 10.19 -27.61 9.39
N GLN A 405 9.37 -26.55 9.44
CA GLN A 405 8.74 -25.96 8.25
C GLN A 405 9.77 -25.47 7.22
N ILE A 406 10.86 -24.85 7.67
CA ILE A 406 11.95 -24.40 6.78
C ILE A 406 12.66 -25.61 6.17
N ILE A 407 13.00 -26.62 6.98
CA ILE A 407 13.68 -27.84 6.52
C ILE A 407 12.85 -28.57 5.46
N VAL A 408 11.55 -28.78 5.74
CA VAL A 408 10.64 -29.48 4.81
C VAL A 408 10.53 -28.72 3.49
N MET A 409 10.36 -27.40 3.53
CA MET A 409 10.32 -26.57 2.32
C MET A 409 11.61 -26.69 1.51
N LEU A 410 12.77 -26.64 2.18
CA LEU A 410 14.06 -26.74 1.53
C LEU A 410 14.27 -28.11 0.88
N ILE A 411 13.84 -29.21 1.52
CA ILE A 411 13.87 -30.55 0.93
C ILE A 411 12.98 -30.63 -0.32
N GLN A 412 11.77 -30.06 -0.25
CA GLN A 412 10.81 -30.09 -1.37
C GLN A 412 11.30 -29.30 -2.59
N GLU A 413 12.01 -28.20 -2.36
CA GLU A 413 12.46 -27.28 -3.41
C GLU A 413 13.98 -27.38 -3.68
N LEU A 414 14.63 -28.43 -3.16
CA LEU A 414 16.09 -28.53 -3.08
C LEU A 414 16.78 -28.40 -4.46
N GLU A 415 16.15 -28.92 -5.51
CA GLU A 415 16.69 -28.88 -6.87
C GLU A 415 16.77 -27.45 -7.44
N HIS A 416 15.92 -26.54 -6.96
CA HIS A 416 15.88 -25.15 -7.42
C HIS A 416 16.93 -24.26 -6.74
N TYR A 417 17.40 -24.65 -5.55
CA TYR A 417 18.42 -23.91 -4.82
C TYR A 417 19.85 -24.30 -5.25
N ALA A 418 20.77 -23.34 -5.18
CA ALA A 418 22.20 -23.60 -5.26
C ALA A 418 22.67 -24.40 -4.03
N SER A 419 23.71 -25.22 -4.19
CA SER A 419 24.20 -26.14 -3.15
C SER A 419 24.65 -25.41 -1.88
N GLU A 420 25.06 -24.15 -1.98
CA GLU A 420 25.44 -23.30 -0.86
C GLU A 420 24.31 -23.13 0.17
N VAL A 421 23.07 -23.01 -0.29
CA VAL A 421 21.91 -22.71 0.56
C VAL A 421 21.64 -23.85 1.56
N PRO A 422 21.43 -25.11 1.14
CA PRO A 422 21.21 -26.20 2.08
C PRO A 422 22.45 -26.52 2.93
N VAL A 423 23.66 -26.31 2.43
CA VAL A 423 24.89 -26.50 3.24
C VAL A 423 24.94 -25.49 4.39
N VAL A 424 24.65 -24.21 4.14
CA VAL A 424 24.56 -23.18 5.20
C VAL A 424 23.48 -23.54 6.23
N VAL A 425 22.36 -24.11 5.81
CA VAL A 425 21.33 -24.59 6.75
C VAL A 425 21.86 -25.73 7.62
N LEU A 426 22.55 -26.71 7.04
CA LEU A 426 23.14 -27.81 7.81
C LEU A 426 24.16 -27.31 8.84
N GLU A 427 25.08 -26.44 8.43
CA GLU A 427 26.07 -25.80 9.31
C GLU A 427 25.43 -24.96 10.42
N HIS A 428 24.26 -24.37 10.14
CA HIS A 428 23.52 -23.65 11.17
C HIS A 428 22.88 -24.64 12.15
N LEU A 429 22.24 -25.71 11.67
CA LEU A 429 21.56 -26.70 12.49
C LEU A 429 22.49 -27.51 13.40
N THR A 430 23.79 -27.61 13.10
CA THR A 430 24.77 -28.30 13.96
C THR A 430 24.99 -27.62 15.30
N LYS A 431 24.69 -26.32 15.40
CA LYS A 431 24.83 -25.53 16.63
C LYS A 431 23.71 -25.78 17.64
N TYR A 432 22.76 -26.66 17.32
CA TYR A 432 21.54 -26.85 18.10
C TYR A 432 21.30 -28.33 18.40
N GLU A 433 20.86 -28.60 19.63
CA GLU A 433 20.28 -29.88 20.02
C GLU A 433 18.89 -29.99 19.38
N ALA A 434 18.69 -31.03 18.58
CA ALA A 434 17.41 -31.36 18.00
C ALA A 434 16.86 -32.60 18.71
N GLU A 435 15.52 -32.68 18.83
CA GLU A 435 14.83 -33.80 19.44
C GLU A 435 13.65 -34.26 18.56
N GLY A 436 13.41 -35.57 18.51
CA GLY A 436 12.18 -36.16 18.01
C GLY A 436 11.97 -35.98 16.50
N LYS A 437 10.93 -35.22 16.09
CA LYS A 437 10.61 -35.00 14.67
C LYS A 437 11.64 -34.13 13.96
N LEU A 438 12.28 -33.22 14.69
CA LEU A 438 13.27 -32.30 14.13
C LEU A 438 14.54 -33.04 13.72
N ASP A 439 14.98 -34.03 14.50
CA ASP A 439 16.11 -34.90 14.16
C ASP A 439 15.88 -35.64 12.85
N LYS A 440 14.71 -36.26 12.69
CA LYS A 440 14.37 -36.98 11.46
C LYS A 440 14.39 -36.07 10.23
N ALA A 441 13.86 -34.86 10.36
CA ALA A 441 13.88 -33.89 9.27
C ALA A 441 15.31 -33.42 8.94
N ARG A 442 16.14 -33.20 9.97
CA ARG A 442 17.56 -32.87 9.82
C ARG A 442 18.33 -33.99 9.12
N GLU A 443 18.17 -35.24 9.54
CA GLU A 443 18.79 -36.41 8.89
C GLU A 443 18.38 -36.54 7.42
N SER A 444 17.09 -36.31 7.13
CA SER A 444 16.57 -36.29 5.77
C SER A 444 17.23 -35.18 4.93
N LEU A 445 17.40 -33.98 5.50
CA LEU A 445 18.06 -32.86 4.82
C LEU A 445 19.55 -33.17 4.58
N VAL A 446 20.26 -33.72 5.56
CA VAL A 446 21.67 -34.14 5.42
C VAL A 446 21.81 -35.13 4.27
N THR A 447 21.00 -36.18 4.29
CA THR A 447 21.06 -37.25 3.29
C THR A 447 20.76 -36.71 1.88
N THR A 448 19.70 -35.92 1.75
CA THR A 448 19.27 -35.38 0.44
C THR A 448 20.26 -34.35 -0.09
N THR A 449 20.80 -33.48 0.78
CA THR A 449 21.82 -32.49 0.41
C THR A 449 23.10 -33.17 -0.04
N ARG A 450 23.64 -34.12 0.74
CA ARG A 450 24.86 -34.86 0.35
C ARG A 450 24.69 -35.58 -0.98
N LYS A 451 23.52 -36.21 -1.21
CA LYS A 451 23.20 -36.86 -2.47
C LYS A 451 23.19 -35.86 -3.64
N LEU A 452 22.51 -34.72 -3.48
CA LEU A 452 22.42 -33.70 -4.52
C LEU A 452 23.78 -33.09 -4.86
N VAL A 453 24.55 -32.67 -3.84
CA VAL A 453 25.87 -32.03 -4.02
C VAL A 453 26.84 -33.03 -4.66
N LYS A 454 26.86 -34.30 -4.21
CA LYS A 454 27.66 -35.35 -4.85
C LYS A 454 27.28 -35.56 -6.31
N GLN A 455 25.98 -35.56 -6.62
CA GLN A 455 25.51 -35.67 -8.00
C GLN A 455 25.97 -34.48 -8.84
N ARG A 456 25.82 -33.24 -8.34
CA ARG A 456 26.27 -32.01 -9.01
C ARG A 456 27.78 -31.98 -9.23
N ALA A 457 28.56 -32.38 -8.24
CA ALA A 457 30.01 -32.52 -8.36
C ALA A 457 30.39 -33.49 -9.49
N VAL A 458 29.76 -34.67 -9.57
CA VAL A 458 30.01 -35.64 -10.64
C VAL A 458 29.57 -35.10 -12.00
N THR A 459 28.38 -34.47 -12.09
CA THR A 459 27.86 -33.89 -13.33
C THR A 459 28.69 -32.72 -13.86
N ALA A 460 29.37 -31.98 -12.98
CA ALA A 460 30.26 -30.89 -13.37
C ALA A 460 31.56 -31.35 -14.05
N ILE A 461 31.93 -32.64 -13.94
CA ILE A 461 33.11 -33.20 -14.59
C ILE A 461 32.91 -33.18 -16.11
N ARG A 462 33.81 -32.48 -16.82
CA ARG A 462 33.78 -32.36 -18.28
C ARG A 462 35.02 -32.99 -18.91
N ALA A 463 34.82 -33.93 -19.84
CA ALA A 463 35.91 -34.54 -20.60
C ALA A 463 36.56 -33.53 -21.55
N LYS A 464 37.87 -33.67 -21.84
CA LYS A 464 38.65 -32.71 -22.65
C LYS A 464 38.11 -32.50 -24.07
N ASP A 465 37.40 -33.48 -24.62
CA ASP A 465 36.80 -33.44 -25.96
C ASP A 465 35.30 -33.13 -25.93
N ASP A 466 34.70 -32.91 -24.75
CA ASP A 466 33.27 -32.64 -24.61
C ASP A 466 32.94 -31.15 -24.74
N TRP A 467 32.71 -30.75 -25.99
CA TRP A 467 32.27 -29.41 -26.37
C TRP A 467 30.75 -29.26 -26.39
N ARG A 468 29.97 -30.21 -25.84
CA ARG A 468 28.50 -30.09 -25.84
C ARG A 468 28.04 -29.04 -24.82
N ILE A 469 27.06 -28.24 -25.19
CA ILE A 469 26.44 -27.22 -24.33
C ILE A 469 24.94 -27.48 -24.31
N ASP A 470 24.42 -27.82 -23.13
CA ASP A 470 22.99 -28.00 -22.93
C ASP A 470 22.35 -26.66 -22.59
N VAL A 471 21.40 -26.23 -23.42
CA VAL A 471 20.65 -24.98 -23.23
C VAL A 471 19.14 -25.25 -23.24
N PRO A 472 18.36 -24.56 -22.40
CA PRO A 472 16.91 -24.71 -22.39
C PRO A 472 16.29 -24.30 -23.74
N ALA A 473 15.46 -25.19 -24.32
CA ALA A 473 14.76 -24.94 -25.57
C ALA A 473 13.55 -24.00 -25.38
N SER A 474 13.80 -22.69 -25.28
CA SER A 474 12.71 -21.71 -25.09
C SER A 474 12.18 -21.08 -26.39
N CYS A 475 12.85 -21.29 -27.53
CA CYS A 475 12.38 -20.86 -28.85
C CYS A 475 12.34 -22.07 -29.78
N LYS A 476 11.24 -22.25 -30.50
CA LYS A 476 10.99 -23.39 -31.40
C LYS A 476 11.22 -23.08 -32.88
N CYS A 477 11.79 -21.90 -33.22
CA CYS A 477 12.06 -21.55 -34.61
C CYS A 477 13.20 -22.41 -35.19
N ALA A 478 13.22 -22.57 -36.53
CA ALA A 478 14.23 -23.36 -37.22
C ALA A 478 15.67 -22.89 -36.95
N ASP A 479 15.89 -21.58 -36.82
CA ASP A 479 17.21 -21.01 -36.51
C ASP A 479 17.70 -21.41 -35.10
N CYS A 480 16.80 -21.37 -34.10
CA CYS A 480 17.14 -21.82 -32.74
C CYS A 480 17.35 -23.33 -32.69
N GLN A 481 16.61 -24.12 -33.45
CA GLN A 481 16.84 -25.57 -33.54
C GLN A 481 18.22 -25.88 -34.13
N MET A 482 18.63 -25.15 -35.18
CA MET A 482 19.96 -25.26 -35.77
C MET A 482 21.07 -24.88 -34.76
N LEU A 483 20.88 -23.78 -34.02
CA LEU A 483 21.80 -23.41 -32.94
C LEU A 483 21.89 -24.50 -31.88
N ILE A 484 20.75 -25.02 -31.39
CA ILE A 484 20.70 -26.08 -30.37
C ILE A 484 21.42 -27.34 -30.87
N GLN A 485 21.20 -27.75 -32.11
CA GLN A 485 21.88 -28.90 -32.71
C GLN A 485 23.40 -28.72 -32.73
N PHE A 486 23.89 -27.53 -33.10
CA PHE A 486 25.32 -27.21 -33.02
C PHE A 486 25.83 -27.22 -31.57
N LEU A 487 25.08 -26.65 -30.64
CA LEU A 487 25.46 -26.64 -29.23
C LEU A 487 25.59 -28.06 -28.66
N GLN A 488 24.70 -28.98 -29.05
CA GLN A 488 24.71 -30.38 -28.65
C GLN A 488 25.71 -31.27 -29.44
N SER A 489 26.30 -30.76 -30.52
CA SER A 489 27.36 -31.47 -31.24
C SER A 489 28.72 -31.33 -30.54
N ARG A 490 29.70 -32.15 -30.94
CA ARG A 490 31.10 -32.01 -30.48
C ARG A 490 31.89 -30.99 -31.32
N ASP A 491 31.26 -30.40 -32.33
CA ASP A 491 31.92 -29.43 -33.19
C ASP A 491 32.23 -28.17 -32.40
N ARG A 492 33.43 -27.64 -32.63
CA ARG A 492 33.90 -26.42 -31.96
C ARG A 492 33.40 -25.16 -32.65
N SER A 493 32.99 -25.28 -33.91
CA SER A 493 32.69 -24.15 -34.78
C SER A 493 31.63 -24.48 -35.80
N ILE A 494 30.79 -23.50 -36.12
CA ILE A 494 29.88 -23.55 -37.28
C ILE A 494 29.81 -22.16 -37.91
N ASP A 495 29.69 -22.14 -39.24
CA ASP A 495 29.54 -20.93 -40.04
C ASP A 495 28.15 -20.95 -40.70
N LEU A 496 27.31 -19.97 -40.35
CA LEU A 496 25.90 -19.92 -40.74
C LEU A 496 25.62 -18.75 -41.70
N PRO A 497 25.49 -19.00 -43.01
CA PRO A 497 25.08 -17.96 -43.97
C PRO A 497 23.60 -17.62 -43.76
N LEU A 498 23.33 -16.45 -43.19
CA LEU A 498 21.99 -16.06 -42.73
C LEU A 498 21.69 -14.60 -43.08
N ALA A 499 20.42 -14.24 -43.26
CA ALA A 499 20.02 -12.84 -43.42
C ALA A 499 20.20 -12.03 -42.11
N LYS A 500 20.21 -10.69 -42.20
CA LYS A 500 20.49 -9.79 -41.05
C LYS A 500 19.60 -10.07 -39.84
N GLU A 501 18.29 -10.18 -40.05
CA GLU A 501 17.32 -10.38 -38.96
C GLU A 501 17.51 -11.73 -38.26
N ARG A 502 17.75 -12.80 -39.03
CA ARG A 502 18.02 -14.15 -38.51
C ARG A 502 19.31 -14.18 -37.68
N ARG A 503 20.37 -13.50 -38.13
CA ARG A 503 21.61 -13.36 -37.32
C ARG A 503 21.39 -12.56 -36.04
N GLN A 504 20.67 -11.44 -36.11
CA GLN A 504 20.34 -10.63 -34.93
C GLN A 504 19.53 -11.43 -33.90
N HIS A 505 18.59 -12.26 -34.36
CA HIS A 505 17.86 -13.18 -33.50
C HIS A 505 18.81 -14.12 -32.76
N LEU A 506 19.73 -14.80 -33.46
CA LEU A 506 20.67 -15.73 -32.81
C LEU A 506 21.65 -15.03 -31.86
N HIS A 507 22.15 -13.83 -32.19
CA HIS A 507 22.94 -13.01 -31.27
C HIS A 507 22.19 -12.75 -29.96
N GLY A 508 20.96 -12.24 -30.04
CA GLY A 508 20.17 -11.95 -28.85
C GLY A 508 19.83 -13.20 -28.02
N ARG A 509 19.73 -14.37 -28.65
CA ARG A 509 19.55 -15.66 -27.95
C ARG A 509 20.82 -16.08 -27.21
N ILE A 510 21.97 -15.99 -27.85
CA ILE A 510 23.25 -16.34 -27.22
C ILE A 510 23.54 -15.42 -26.03
N GLU A 511 23.33 -14.11 -26.20
CA GLU A 511 23.51 -13.12 -25.13
C GLU A 511 22.52 -13.35 -23.97
N ARG A 512 21.23 -13.54 -24.26
CA ARG A 512 20.20 -13.71 -23.23
C ARG A 512 20.40 -14.95 -22.36
N TYR A 513 20.91 -16.04 -22.94
CA TYR A 513 21.16 -17.30 -22.24
C TYR A 513 22.60 -17.45 -21.76
N GLU A 514 23.43 -16.43 -21.95
CA GLU A 514 24.85 -16.43 -21.54
C GLU A 514 25.62 -17.65 -22.11
N ILE A 515 25.27 -18.07 -23.33
CA ILE A 515 25.83 -19.29 -23.94
C ILE A 515 27.34 -19.04 -24.21
N PRO A 516 28.26 -19.92 -23.77
CA PRO A 516 29.71 -19.71 -23.89
C PRO A 516 30.22 -19.96 -25.32
N VAL A 517 29.75 -19.16 -26.27
CA VAL A 517 30.06 -19.19 -27.69
C VAL A 517 30.40 -17.78 -28.16
N SER A 518 31.54 -17.58 -28.83
CA SER A 518 31.79 -16.35 -29.55
C SER A 518 30.88 -16.27 -30.76
N HIS A 519 30.30 -15.10 -31.00
CA HIS A 519 29.39 -14.87 -32.12
C HIS A 519 29.78 -13.59 -32.88
N SER A 520 30.42 -13.74 -34.03
CA SER A 520 30.81 -12.63 -34.91
C SER A 520 30.12 -12.76 -36.26
N THR A 521 29.80 -11.62 -36.90
CA THR A 521 29.32 -11.63 -38.30
C THR A 521 30.49 -11.27 -39.21
N ARG A 522 30.94 -12.21 -40.05
CA ARG A 522 31.86 -11.94 -41.16
C ARG A 522 31.09 -11.27 -42.30
N ARG A 523 31.53 -10.07 -42.70
CA ARG A 523 30.85 -9.20 -43.67
C ARG A 523 31.41 -9.35 -45.08
N GLU A 524 31.65 -10.59 -45.50
CA GLU A 524 32.12 -10.94 -46.84
C GLU A 524 31.09 -11.83 -47.53
N GLY A 525 30.79 -11.57 -48.80
CA GLY A 525 29.75 -12.26 -49.57
C GLY A 525 28.30 -11.85 -49.21
N ARG A 526 27.32 -12.45 -49.89
CA ARG A 526 25.89 -12.32 -49.55
C ARG A 526 25.22 -13.70 -49.62
N PRO A 527 24.49 -14.14 -48.58
CA PRO A 527 24.29 -13.49 -47.28
C PRO A 527 25.57 -13.48 -46.40
N PHE A 528 25.71 -12.50 -45.51
CA PHE A 528 26.80 -12.49 -44.51
C PHE A 528 26.71 -13.71 -43.57
N VAL A 529 27.87 -14.14 -43.07
CA VAL A 529 28.01 -15.38 -42.29
C VAL A 529 28.10 -15.06 -40.81
N LEU A 530 27.27 -15.74 -40.00
CA LEU A 530 27.42 -15.77 -38.54
C LEU A 530 28.40 -16.88 -38.16
N GLU A 531 29.55 -16.50 -37.63
CA GLU A 531 30.59 -17.41 -37.16
C GLU A 531 30.38 -17.66 -35.67
N LEU A 532 30.11 -18.92 -35.33
CA LEU A 532 29.96 -19.37 -33.96
C LEU A 532 31.17 -20.22 -33.58
N ARG A 533 31.82 -19.92 -32.46
CA ARG A 533 32.92 -20.74 -31.91
C ARG A 533 32.67 -20.98 -30.43
N LYS A 534 32.65 -22.23 -30.00
CA LYS A 534 32.54 -22.57 -28.57
C LYS A 534 33.80 -22.11 -27.85
N LEU A 535 33.62 -21.50 -26.68
CA LEU A 535 34.71 -20.92 -25.92
C LEU A 535 35.31 -21.94 -24.95
N HIS A 536 36.63 -21.91 -24.79
CA HIS A 536 37.32 -22.72 -23.76
C HIS A 536 36.86 -22.39 -22.33
N LYS A 537 36.22 -21.23 -22.14
CA LYS A 537 35.55 -20.83 -20.89
C LYS A 537 34.63 -21.92 -20.35
N LEU A 538 34.00 -22.72 -21.21
CA LEU A 538 33.17 -23.87 -20.85
C LEU A 538 33.88 -24.88 -19.92
N PHE A 539 35.16 -25.17 -20.19
CA PHE A 539 35.95 -26.10 -19.37
C PHE A 539 36.41 -25.44 -18.07
N VAL A 540 36.73 -24.14 -18.10
CA VAL A 540 37.10 -23.38 -16.91
C VAL A 540 35.93 -23.31 -15.94
N GLU A 541 34.73 -23.00 -16.43
CA GLU A 541 33.51 -22.95 -15.64
C GLU A 541 33.13 -24.33 -15.08
N ALA A 542 33.24 -25.40 -15.88
CA ALA A 542 33.00 -26.76 -15.41
C ALA A 542 33.98 -27.19 -14.31
N ALA A 543 35.28 -26.89 -14.46
CA ALA A 543 36.29 -27.19 -13.45
C ALA A 543 36.07 -26.39 -12.16
N GLN A 544 35.71 -25.11 -12.26
CA GLN A 544 35.36 -24.27 -11.12
C GLN A 544 34.11 -24.78 -10.40
N GLU A 545 33.09 -25.21 -11.14
CA GLU A 545 31.88 -25.80 -10.55
C GLU A 545 32.17 -27.10 -9.84
N HIS A 546 32.96 -27.99 -10.45
CA HIS A 546 33.36 -29.25 -9.84
C HIS A 546 34.13 -29.02 -8.52
N ALA A 547 35.09 -28.09 -8.53
CA ALA A 547 35.85 -27.74 -7.32
C ALA A 547 34.94 -27.18 -6.22
N ARG A 548 34.02 -26.27 -6.57
CA ARG A 548 33.04 -25.68 -5.64
C ARG A 548 32.12 -26.73 -5.04
N GLU A 549 31.54 -27.61 -5.85
CA GLU A 549 30.63 -28.65 -5.36
C GLU A 549 31.35 -29.67 -4.48
N ASN A 550 32.63 -29.97 -4.74
CA ASN A 550 33.44 -30.80 -3.83
C ASN A 550 33.70 -30.11 -2.49
N GLU A 551 34.05 -28.82 -2.49
CA GLU A 551 34.21 -28.04 -1.25
C GLU A 551 32.91 -28.02 -0.43
N LEU A 552 31.77 -27.83 -1.10
CA LEU A 552 30.45 -27.87 -0.46
C LEU A 552 30.10 -29.28 0.04
N LEU A 553 30.55 -30.34 -0.64
CA LEU A 553 30.35 -31.71 -0.19
C LEU A 553 31.13 -31.98 1.10
N GLU A 554 32.38 -31.54 1.19
CA GLU A 554 33.20 -31.66 2.40
C GLU A 554 32.54 -30.92 3.57
N ARG A 555 32.08 -29.69 3.35
CA ARG A 555 31.33 -28.92 4.36
C ARG A 555 30.05 -29.63 4.79
N ALA A 556 29.29 -30.19 3.85
CA ALA A 556 28.08 -30.96 4.13
C ALA A 556 28.35 -32.29 4.88
N VAL A 557 29.58 -32.80 4.83
CA VAL A 557 30.00 -34.01 5.57
C VAL A 557 30.41 -33.66 7.01
N LEU A 558 31.05 -32.50 7.19
CA LEU A 558 31.44 -31.98 8.51
C LEU A 558 30.25 -31.46 9.33
N ALA A 559 29.22 -30.93 8.64
CA ALA A 559 27.93 -30.60 9.22
C ALA A 559 27.02 -31.85 9.33
#